data_AF-A0A248UMH2-F1
#
_entry.id   AF-A0A248UMH2-F1
#
_cell.length_a   1.000
_cell.length_b   1.000
_cell.length_c   1.000
_cell.angle_alpha   90.00
_cell.angle_beta   90.00
_cell.angle_gamma   90.00
#
_symmetry.space_group_name_H-M   'P 1'
#
loop_
_entity.id
_entity.type
_entity.pdbx_description
1 polymer ?
#
loop_
_entity_poly.entity_id
_entity_poly.type
_entity_poly.pdbx_seq_one_letter_code
_entity_poly.pdbx_strand_id
1 'polypeptide(L)' 'MLNVIDEFTRECIAIRVERRLKAVNVIDVLSDLFILRGVPAHIRSDNGLEFIAKTLREWITLVGAKTAYIMPGSP' A
#
# COMPACT_ATOMS: atom_id res chain seq x y z
N MET A 1 -4.02 5.76 10.75
CA MET A 1 -4.39 4.33 10.67
C MET A 1 -4.15 3.87 9.24
N LEU A 2 -3.51 2.73 9.05
CA LEU A 2 -3.25 2.11 7.75
C LEU A 2 -4.06 0.82 7.70
N ASN A 3 -4.88 0.69 6.67
CA ASN A 3 -5.68 -0.50 6.40
C ASN A 3 -5.24 -1.07 5.06
N VAL A 4 -4.92 -2.36 5.04
CA VAL A 4 -4.62 -3.11 3.82
C VAL A 4 -5.71 -4.14 3.64
N ILE A 5 -6.40 -4.06 2.51
CA ILE A 5 -7.54 -4.89 2.19
C ILE A 5 -7.26 -5.56 0.85
N ASP A 6 -7.56 -6.85 0.76
CA ASP A 6 -7.64 -7.54 -0.51
C ASP A 6 -8.94 -7.13 -1.21
N GLU A 7 -8.83 -6.51 -2.39
CA GLU A 7 -9.99 -5.98 -3.10
C GLU A 7 -10.88 -7.09 -3.68
N PHE A 8 -10.32 -8.24 -4.01
CA PHE A 8 -11.05 -9.37 -4.61
C PHE A 8 -11.83 -10.16 -3.55
N THR A 9 -11.19 -10.51 -2.44
CA THR A 9 -11.81 -11.30 -1.37
C THR A 9 -12.52 -10.43 -0.32
N ARG A 10 -12.28 -9.12 -0.31
CA ARG A 10 -12.68 -8.19 0.75
C ARG A 10 -12.08 -8.53 2.12
N GLU A 11 -11.04 -9.34 2.17
CA GLU A 11 -10.33 -9.69 3.41
C GLU A 11 -9.53 -8.47 3.90
N CYS A 12 -9.66 -8.14 5.19
CA CYS A 12 -8.77 -7.18 5.83
C CYS A 12 -7.47 -7.88 6.22
N ILE A 13 -6.41 -7.67 5.44
CA ILE A 13 -5.14 -8.36 5.59
C ILE A 13 -4.32 -7.76 6.74
N ALA A 14 -4.32 -6.44 6.88
CA ALA A 14 -3.58 -5.77 7.94
C ALA A 14 -4.25 -4.47 8.38
N ILE A 15 -4.22 -4.24 9.69
CA ILE A 15 -4.56 -2.97 10.31
C ILE A 15 -3.39 -2.53 11.16
N ARG A 16 -2.92 -1.29 10.95
CA ARG A 16 -1.86 -0.66 11.74
C ARG A 16 -2.31 0.70 12.23
N VAL A 17 -2.27 0.86 13.55
CA VAL A 17 -2.66 2.09 14.23
C VAL A 17 -1.40 2.69 14.83
N GLU A 18 -1.05 3.87 14.35
CA GLU A 18 0.11 4.63 14.81
C GLU A 18 -0.26 6.10 14.98
N ARG A 19 0.39 6.78 15.92
CA ARG A 19 0.17 8.22 16.15
C ARG A 19 0.55 9.06 14.93
N ARG A 20 1.58 8.65 14.20
CA ARG A 20 1.99 9.22 12.91
C ARG A 20 2.51 8.11 12.01
N LEU A 21 1.84 7.88 10.89
CA LEU A 21 2.31 6.94 9.88
C LEU A 21 3.27 7.66 8.93
N LYS A 22 4.51 7.16 8.84
CA LYS A 22 5.48 7.58 7.84
C LYS A 22 5.51 6.57 6.69
N ALA A 23 6.06 6.97 5.55
CA ALA A 23 6.22 6.08 4.38
C ALA A 23 6.95 4.77 4.74
N VAL A 24 8.01 4.84 5.55
CA VAL A 24 8.74 3.67 6.02
C VAL A 24 7.84 2.65 6.74
N ASN A 25 6.93 3.11 7.60
CA ASN A 25 6.03 2.21 8.32
C ASN A 25 5.06 1.49 7.37
N VAL A 26 4.63 2.17 6.31
CA VAL A 26 3.77 1.55 5.28
C VAL A 26 4.56 0.53 4.46
N ILE A 27 5.79 0.88 4.09
CA ILE A 27 6.70 0.00 3.34
C ILE A 27 7.02 -1.26 4.14
N ASP A 28 7.32 -1.15 5.44
CA ASP A 28 7.60 -2.30 6.31
C ASP A 28 6.42 -3.28 6.32
N VAL A 29 5.21 -2.75 6.52
CA VAL A 29 3.98 -3.57 6.54
C VAL A 29 3.74 -4.25 5.20
N LEU A 30 3.90 -3.52 4.09
CA LEU A 30 3.72 -4.11 2.75
C LEU A 30 4.81 -5.13 2.44
N SER A 31 6.05 -4.91 2.89
CA SER A 31 7.16 -5.84 2.72
C SER A 31 6.85 -7.17 3.42
N ASP A 32 6.40 -7.12 4.68
CA ASP A 32 5.99 -8.32 5.42
C ASP A 32 4.86 -9.06 4.70
N LEU A 33 3.85 -8.33 4.20
CA LEU A 33 2.74 -8.93 3.48
C LEU A 33 3.18 -9.58 2.17
N PHE A 34 4.11 -8.98 1.44
CA PHE A 34 4.61 -9.54 0.17
C PHE A 34 5.44 -10.80 0.41
N ILE A 35 6.19 -10.86 1.52
CA ILE A 35 6.91 -12.08 1.90
C ILE A 35 5.92 -13.19 2.27
N LEU A 36 4.86 -12.87 3.02
CA LEU A 36 3.91 -13.86 3.51
C LEU A 36 2.92 -14.36 2.46
N ARG A 37 2.47 -13.48 1.54
CA ARG A 37 1.39 -13.77 0.59
C ARG A 37 1.82 -13.68 -0.88
N GLY A 38 3.06 -13.27 -1.14
CA GLY A 38 3.56 -12.97 -2.48
C GLY A 38 3.33 -11.53 -2.90
N VAL A 39 4.05 -11.10 -3.94
CA VAL A 39 3.93 -9.75 -4.50
C VAL A 39 2.60 -9.64 -5.26
N PRO A 40 1.73 -8.68 -4.94
CA PRO A 40 0.45 -8.53 -5.62
C PRO A 40 0.66 -8.02 -7.05
N ALA A 41 -0.25 -8.41 -7.95
CA ALA A 41 -0.23 -7.89 -9.32
C ALA A 41 -0.55 -6.39 -9.37
N HIS A 42 -1.43 -5.91 -8.49
CA HIS A 42 -1.89 -4.52 -8.45
C HIS A 42 -2.00 -3.99 -7.02
N ILE A 43 -1.63 -2.73 -6.82
CA ILE A 43 -1.80 -2.01 -5.55
C ILE A 43 -2.51 -0.69 -5.82
N ARG A 44 -3.57 -0.43 -5.06
CA ARG A 44 -4.32 0.82 -5.04
C ARG A 44 -4.13 1.51 -3.68
N SER A 45 -3.91 2.82 -3.70
CA SER A 45 -3.79 3.65 -2.50
C SER A 45 -4.75 4.82 -2.59
N ASP A 46 -5.56 5.00 -1.55
CA ASP A 46 -6.53 6.09 -1.39
C ASP A 46 -5.97 7.28 -0.57
N ASN A 47 -4.76 7.14 -0.02
CA ASN A 47 -4.16 8.15 0.85
C ASN A 47 -3.45 9.28 0.08
N GLY A 48 -4.00 10.50 0.19
CA GLY A 48 -3.47 11.75 -0.36
C GLY A 48 -2.44 12.44 0.54
N LEU A 49 -1.30 11.80 0.79
CA LEU A 49 -0.09 12.49 1.27
C LEU A 49 0.95 12.35 0.17
N GLU A 50 1.04 13.35 -0.71
CA GLU A 50 1.83 13.32 -1.95
C GLU A 50 3.28 12.85 -1.73
N PHE A 51 3.88 13.20 -0.58
CA PHE A 51 5.21 12.75 -0.20
C PHE A 51 5.29 11.25 0.14
N ILE A 52 4.35 10.75 0.94
CA ILE A 52 4.26 9.32 1.28
C ILE A 52 3.94 8.51 0.02
N ALA A 53 3.04 9.02 -0.81
CA ALA A 53 2.67 8.42 -2.08
C ALA A 53 3.86 8.30 -3.04
N LYS A 54 4.75 9.32 -3.09
CA LYS A 54 5.94 9.27 -3.94
C LYS A 54 6.94 8.19 -3.51
N THR A 55 7.39 8.21 -2.25
CA THR A 55 8.35 7.20 -1.74
C THR A 55 7.79 5.79 -1.83
N LEU A 56 6.51 5.62 -1.51
CA LEU A 56 5.83 4.33 -1.64
C LEU A 56 5.77 3.87 -3.10
N ARG A 57 5.48 4.76 -4.04
CA ARG A 57 5.42 4.45 -5.47
C ARG A 57 6.78 4.01 -6.02
N GLU A 58 7.84 4.71 -5.65
CA GLU A 58 9.22 4.34 -6.02
C GLU A 58 9.54 2.93 -5.51
N TRP A 59 9.20 2.64 -4.26
CA TRP A 59 9.40 1.32 -3.67
C TRP A 59 8.58 0.22 -4.37
N ILE A 60 7.28 0.41 -4.58
CA ILE A 60 6.42 -0.59 -5.25
C ILE A 60 6.95 -0.89 -6.67
N THR A 61 7.37 0.15 -7.40
CA THR A 61 7.94 0.01 -8.74
C THR A 61 9.21 -0.84 -8.71
N LEU A 62 10.08 -0.64 -7.70
CA LEU A 62 11.32 -1.39 -7.53
C LEU A 62 11.09 -2.87 -7.19
N VAL A 63 10.02 -3.17 -6.43
CA VAL A 63 9.64 -4.55 -6.08
C VAL A 63 8.92 -5.28 -7.23
N GLY A 64 8.62 -4.57 -8.33
CA GLY A 64 8.03 -5.17 -9.54
C GLY A 64 6.52 -5.40 -9.47
N ALA A 65 5.84 -4.91 -8.41
CA ALA A 65 4.39 -4.84 -8.37
C ALA A 65 3.90 -3.74 -9.33
N LYS A 66 2.89 -4.02 -10.16
CA LYS A 66 2.33 -2.98 -11.04
C LYS A 66 1.45 -2.07 -10.18
N THR A 67 1.84 -0.82 -9.98
CA THR A 67 0.96 0.17 -9.34
C THR A 67 -0.23 0.47 -10.24
N ALA A 68 -1.42 0.00 -9.88
CA ALA A 68 -2.67 0.52 -10.43
C ALA A 68 -3.02 1.78 -9.64
N TYR A 69 -2.34 2.88 -9.97
CA TYR A 69 -2.72 4.19 -9.43
C TYR A 69 -4.00 4.63 -10.12
N ILE A 70 -5.07 4.81 -9.34
CA ILE A 70 -6.26 5.54 -9.77
C ILE A 70 -6.12 6.96 -9.25
N MET A 71 -6.38 7.96 -10.09
CA MET A 71 -6.32 9.36 -9.70
C MET A 71 -7.21 9.62 -8.47
N PRO A 72 -6.81 10.53 -7.56
CA PRO A 72 -7.63 10.89 -6.42
C PRO A 72 -8.94 11.48 -6.97
N GLY A 73 -10.09 10.87 -6.61
CA GLY A 73 -11.41 11.39 -6.98
C GLY A 73 -12.22 10.57 -8.00
N SER A 74 -11.81 9.36 -8.39
CA SER A 74 -12.71 8.46 -9.13
C SER A 74 -13.18 7.31 -8.24
N PRO A 75 -14.46 7.30 -7.83
CA PRO A 75 -15.09 6.19 -7.10
C PRO A 75 -15.18 4.92 -7.95
#